data_AF-A0A3B4FH40-F1
#
_entry.id   AF-A0A3B4FH40-F1
#
_cell.length_a   1.000
_cell.length_b   1.000
_cell.length_c   1.000
_cell.angle_alpha   90.00
_cell.angle_beta   90.00
_cell.angle_gamma   90.00
#
_symmetry.space_group_name_H-M   'P 1'
#
loop_
_entity.id
_entity.type
_entity.pdbx_description
1 polymer ?
#
loop_
_entity_poly.entity_id
_entity_poly.type
_entity_poly.pdbx_seq_one_letter_code
_entity_poly.pdbx_strand_id
1 'polypeptide(L)'
;MNILKRLDAGEVVIGDGGFVFALEKRGYVKAGPWTPEAAAEHPEAVRQLHREFLRAGSNVMQTFTFYASDDKLENRGQTLSFTGRQINEAACDLAREVANEGDALVAGGVSQTPAYLSGKTEEEVKAIFIKQIDVFVQKNVDFLIAEKSGGGVTPCHCITAHISVSKCWSPGADIVGINCHFDPETCVKTVKLMKEGVEKAGLKAHYMSQPLAFHTPDCGCQGFIDLPEFPFGLEPRILTRMDMHKYAREAYNAGIRYIGGCCGFEPYHIRALAEELEAERGCLPAGSEKHGSWGSGLSLHTKPWVRARARRDYWEKLKPASGRPFCPSMSTPDSWGVTKGHADLMQQKEATSKEQLEALFDKASQGH
;
A
#
# COMPACT_ATOMS: atom_id res chain seq x y z
N MET A 1 -22.49 -8.89 0.25
CA MET A 1 -22.17 -8.91 1.70
C MET A 1 -21.23 -7.72 1.96
N ASN A 2 -21.44 -6.90 2.99
CA ASN A 2 -20.57 -5.74 3.23
C ASN A 2 -19.31 -6.12 4.03
N ILE A 3 -18.32 -5.22 4.10
CA ILE A 3 -17.03 -5.50 4.75
C ILE A 3 -17.16 -5.86 6.24
N LEU A 4 -18.01 -5.17 7.01
CA LEU A 4 -18.21 -5.50 8.43
C LEU A 4 -18.82 -6.86 8.64
N LYS A 5 -19.79 -7.27 7.82
CA LYS A 5 -20.38 -8.61 7.93
C LYS A 5 -19.34 -9.71 7.77
N ARG A 6 -18.35 -9.53 6.89
CA ARG A 6 -17.22 -10.47 6.76
C ARG A 6 -16.38 -10.49 8.03
N LEU A 7 -15.95 -9.32 8.49
CA LEU A 7 -15.06 -9.20 9.65
C LEU A 7 -15.73 -9.62 10.96
N ASP A 8 -17.01 -9.28 11.16
CA ASP A 8 -17.82 -9.69 12.32
C ASP A 8 -18.09 -11.20 12.34
N ALA A 9 -18.16 -11.83 11.16
CA ALA A 9 -18.22 -13.30 11.04
C ALA A 9 -16.87 -13.98 11.30
N GLY A 10 -15.80 -13.20 11.54
CA GLY A 10 -14.45 -13.71 11.78
C GLY A 10 -13.68 -14.07 10.51
N GLU A 11 -14.18 -13.71 9.32
CA GLU A 11 -13.49 -13.93 8.06
C GLU A 11 -12.16 -13.15 8.01
N VAL A 12 -11.20 -13.69 7.26
CA VAL A 12 -9.99 -12.96 6.88
C VAL A 12 -10.21 -12.30 5.52
N VAL A 13 -10.18 -10.99 5.51
CA VAL A 13 -10.25 -10.16 4.31
C VAL A 13 -8.83 -9.95 3.79
N ILE A 14 -8.57 -10.42 2.58
CA ILE A 14 -7.29 -10.18 1.90
C ILE A 14 -7.39 -8.86 1.13
N GLY A 15 -6.51 -7.91 1.43
CA GLY A 15 -6.39 -6.68 0.64
C GLY A 15 -5.68 -6.90 -0.69
N ASP A 16 -5.73 -5.90 -1.57
CA ASP A 16 -4.88 -5.86 -2.76
C ASP A 16 -3.46 -5.34 -2.42
N GLY A 17 -2.68 -5.03 -3.46
CA GLY A 17 -1.27 -4.67 -3.37
C GLY A 17 -0.94 -3.27 -3.89
N GLY A 18 0.32 -3.08 -4.28
CA GLY A 18 0.87 -1.75 -4.59
C GLY A 18 0.63 -1.31 -6.03
N PHE A 19 -0.58 -0.82 -6.34
CA PHE A 19 -0.96 -0.37 -7.69
C PHE A 19 0.04 0.58 -8.34
N VAL A 20 0.37 1.68 -7.65
CA VAL A 20 1.22 2.76 -8.17
C VAL A 20 2.61 2.24 -8.56
N PHE A 21 3.26 1.45 -7.69
CA PHE A 21 4.58 0.89 -7.95
C PHE A 21 4.56 -0.20 -9.03
N ALA A 22 3.54 -1.05 -9.05
CA ALA A 22 3.40 -2.09 -10.06
C ALA A 22 3.16 -1.48 -11.45
N LEU A 23 2.34 -0.43 -11.55
CA LEU A 23 2.07 0.26 -12.81
C LEU A 23 3.24 1.13 -13.28
N GLU A 24 4.05 1.68 -12.37
CA GLU A 24 5.27 2.40 -12.73
C GLU A 24 6.27 1.46 -13.41
N LYS A 25 6.53 0.29 -12.82
CA LYS A 25 7.39 -0.75 -13.43
C LYS A 25 6.85 -1.28 -14.75
N ARG A 26 5.53 -1.21 -14.96
CA ARG A 26 4.86 -1.60 -16.21
C ARG A 26 4.81 -0.47 -17.24
N GLY A 27 5.27 0.73 -16.90
CA GLY A 27 5.36 1.88 -17.80
C GLY A 27 4.08 2.72 -17.92
N TYR A 28 3.13 2.59 -17.00
CA TYR A 28 1.85 3.32 -17.02
C TYR A 28 1.73 4.42 -15.97
N VAL A 29 2.65 4.47 -15.01
CA VAL A 29 2.70 5.53 -13.99
C VAL A 29 4.08 6.16 -14.00
N LYS A 30 4.14 7.48 -13.89
CA LYS A 30 5.40 8.21 -13.80
C LYS A 30 5.82 8.40 -12.34
N ALA A 31 7.02 7.93 -12.00
CA ALA A 31 7.65 8.22 -10.71
C ALA A 31 7.89 9.73 -10.54
N GLY A 32 7.55 10.24 -9.37
CA GLY A 32 7.54 11.68 -9.06
C GLY A 32 6.13 12.15 -8.71
N PRO A 33 5.26 12.39 -9.71
CA PRO A 33 3.84 12.70 -9.48
C PRO A 33 3.04 11.51 -8.97
N TRP A 34 3.30 10.29 -9.47
CA TRP A 34 2.57 9.08 -9.07
C TRP A 34 1.05 9.17 -9.30
N THR A 35 0.65 9.92 -10.33
CA THR A 35 -0.75 10.18 -10.71
C THR A 35 -1.40 8.96 -11.41
N PRO A 36 -2.74 8.83 -11.34
CA PRO A 36 -3.45 7.66 -11.88
C PRO A 36 -4.17 7.90 -13.22
N GLU A 37 -3.68 8.79 -14.08
CA GLU A 37 -4.24 9.07 -15.40
C GLU A 37 -4.37 7.82 -16.29
N ALA A 38 -3.54 6.80 -16.04
CA ALA A 38 -3.64 5.49 -16.69
C ALA A 38 -5.02 4.81 -16.53
N ALA A 39 -5.83 5.17 -15.53
CA ALA A 39 -7.20 4.67 -15.43
C ALA A 39 -8.06 5.09 -16.63
N ALA A 40 -7.79 6.27 -17.22
CA ALA A 40 -8.48 6.77 -18.40
C ALA A 40 -7.68 6.57 -19.70
N GLU A 41 -6.34 6.70 -19.65
CA GLU A 41 -5.47 6.57 -20.83
C GLU A 41 -5.19 5.11 -21.23
N HIS A 42 -5.06 4.23 -20.24
CA HIS A 42 -4.64 2.83 -20.41
C HIS A 42 -5.51 1.88 -19.54
N PRO A 43 -6.84 1.92 -19.68
CA PRO A 43 -7.76 1.19 -18.79
C PRO A 43 -7.52 -0.32 -18.79
N GLU A 44 -7.01 -0.90 -19.88
CA GLU A 44 -6.64 -2.31 -19.97
C GLU A 44 -5.51 -2.68 -19.01
N ALA A 45 -4.51 -1.82 -18.82
CA ALA A 45 -3.39 -2.09 -17.92
C ALA A 45 -3.85 -2.09 -16.46
N VAL A 46 -4.67 -1.10 -16.09
CA VAL A 46 -5.24 -0.98 -14.74
C VAL A 46 -6.20 -2.14 -14.45
N ARG A 47 -7.10 -2.46 -15.39
CA ARG A 47 -8.02 -3.60 -15.29
C ARG A 47 -7.28 -4.91 -15.11
N GLN A 48 -6.23 -5.14 -15.91
CA GLN A 48 -5.45 -6.36 -15.86
C GLN A 48 -4.76 -6.51 -14.50
N LEU A 49 -4.24 -5.43 -13.91
CA LEU A 49 -3.65 -5.47 -12.58
C LEU A 49 -4.69 -5.78 -11.48
N HIS A 50 -5.89 -5.17 -11.54
CA HIS A 50 -7.00 -5.57 -10.66
C HIS A 50 -7.30 -7.07 -10.79
N ARG A 51 -7.41 -7.59 -12.02
CA ARG A 51 -7.70 -9.02 -12.26
C ARG A 51 -6.61 -9.93 -11.71
N GLU A 52 -5.35 -9.51 -11.78
CA GLU A 52 -4.24 -10.26 -11.20
C GLU A 52 -4.32 -10.30 -9.67
N PHE A 53 -4.67 -9.21 -9.00
CA PHE A 53 -4.89 -9.20 -7.55
C PHE A 53 -6.13 -9.99 -7.12
N LEU A 54 -7.23 -9.89 -7.87
CA LEU A 54 -8.41 -10.72 -7.65
C LEU A 54 -8.07 -12.21 -7.78
N ARG A 55 -7.39 -12.59 -8.88
CA ARG A 55 -6.94 -13.96 -9.09
C ARG A 55 -5.98 -14.43 -7.99
N ALA A 56 -5.15 -13.53 -7.46
CA ALA A 56 -4.27 -13.83 -6.32
C ALA A 56 -5.02 -14.04 -4.99
N GLY A 57 -6.30 -13.70 -4.91
CA GLY A 57 -7.14 -13.95 -3.73
C GLY A 57 -7.55 -12.70 -2.96
N SER A 58 -7.31 -11.51 -3.49
CA SER A 58 -7.80 -10.27 -2.87
C SER A 58 -9.32 -10.24 -2.85
N ASN A 59 -9.86 -9.81 -1.71
CA ASN A 59 -11.28 -9.54 -1.47
C ASN A 59 -11.61 -8.04 -1.57
N VAL A 60 -10.62 -7.18 -1.85
CA VAL A 60 -10.80 -5.73 -1.96
C VAL A 60 -10.10 -5.22 -3.22
N MET A 61 -10.86 -4.57 -4.10
CA MET A 61 -10.35 -3.78 -5.20
C MET A 61 -10.37 -2.31 -4.77
N GLN A 62 -9.22 -1.78 -4.32
CA GLN A 62 -9.15 -0.37 -3.98
C GLN A 62 -9.13 0.47 -5.26
N THR A 63 -9.92 1.53 -5.32
CA THR A 63 -9.95 2.40 -6.48
C THR A 63 -8.58 3.02 -6.72
N PHE A 64 -8.12 3.04 -7.98
CA PHE A 64 -6.85 3.64 -8.36
C PHE A 64 -6.94 5.19 -8.36
N THR A 65 -7.17 5.77 -7.18
CA THR A 65 -7.54 7.18 -6.98
C THR A 65 -6.70 7.90 -5.92
N PHE A 66 -5.67 7.23 -5.37
CA PHE A 66 -4.85 7.71 -4.27
C PHE A 66 -4.27 9.12 -4.50
N TYR A 67 -3.81 9.40 -5.72
CA TYR A 67 -3.22 10.68 -6.12
C TYR A 67 -4.09 11.42 -7.16
N ALA A 68 -5.41 11.23 -7.09
CA ALA A 68 -6.39 11.76 -8.06
C ALA A 68 -7.20 12.98 -7.56
N SER A 69 -6.76 13.65 -6.49
CA SER A 69 -7.37 14.93 -6.09
C SER A 69 -6.84 16.06 -6.97
N ASP A 70 -7.66 17.09 -7.20
CA ASP A 70 -7.31 18.22 -8.08
C ASP A 70 -5.95 18.84 -7.69
N ASP A 71 -5.71 19.02 -6.38
CA ASP A 71 -4.47 19.57 -5.83
C ASP A 71 -3.24 18.67 -5.96
N LYS A 72 -3.41 17.41 -6.36
CA LYS A 72 -2.33 16.46 -6.63
C LYS A 72 -2.05 16.38 -8.13
N LEU A 73 -3.13 16.32 -8.90
CA LEU A 73 -3.15 16.28 -10.36
C LEU A 73 -2.59 17.55 -11.00
N GLU A 74 -2.88 18.73 -10.44
CA GLU A 74 -2.43 20.02 -10.97
C GLU A 74 -1.01 20.41 -10.51
N ASN A 75 -0.45 19.72 -9.51
CA ASN A 75 0.64 20.26 -8.69
C ASN A 75 2.07 19.91 -9.15
N ARG A 76 2.27 19.44 -10.37
CA ARG A 76 3.63 19.11 -10.88
C ARG A 76 3.84 19.43 -12.37
N GLY A 77 3.16 20.46 -12.87
CA GLY A 77 3.30 20.89 -14.27
C GLY A 77 2.88 19.82 -15.28
N GLN A 78 2.04 18.86 -14.88
CA GLN A 78 1.50 17.85 -15.78
C GLN A 78 0.37 18.46 -16.61
N THR A 79 0.43 18.25 -17.93
CA THR A 79 -0.72 18.49 -18.81
C THR A 79 -1.58 17.23 -18.79
N LEU A 80 -2.75 17.31 -18.16
CA LEU A 80 -3.67 16.19 -18.10
C LEU A 80 -4.62 16.22 -19.29
N SER A 81 -4.76 15.08 -19.97
CA SER A 81 -5.77 14.88 -21.02
C SER A 81 -7.19 14.73 -20.45
N PHE A 82 -7.28 14.36 -19.16
CA PHE A 82 -8.53 14.07 -18.46
C PHE A 82 -8.64 14.89 -17.17
N THR A 83 -9.86 15.30 -16.82
CA THR A 83 -10.11 15.94 -15.52
C THR A 83 -9.95 14.93 -14.38
N GLY A 84 -9.64 15.41 -13.18
CA GLY A 84 -9.55 14.54 -12.01
C GLY A 84 -10.82 13.72 -11.78
N ARG A 85 -11.99 14.31 -12.01
CA ARG A 85 -13.27 13.61 -11.94
C ARG A 85 -13.35 12.44 -12.94
N GLN A 86 -12.98 12.65 -14.21
CA GLN A 86 -13.00 11.59 -15.22
C GLN A 86 -12.05 10.44 -14.85
N ILE A 87 -10.86 10.76 -14.31
CA ILE A 87 -9.89 9.75 -13.85
C ILE A 87 -10.48 8.97 -12.67
N ASN A 88 -11.06 9.64 -11.67
CA ASN A 88 -11.67 8.97 -10.51
C ASN A 88 -12.87 8.10 -10.93
N GLU A 89 -13.73 8.58 -11.83
CA GLU A 89 -14.88 7.83 -12.33
C GLU A 89 -14.43 6.58 -13.10
N ALA A 90 -13.44 6.70 -13.99
CA ALA A 90 -12.87 5.57 -14.73
C ALA A 90 -12.22 4.54 -13.78
N ALA A 91 -11.44 4.99 -12.79
CA ALA A 91 -10.83 4.10 -11.81
C ALA A 91 -11.87 3.34 -10.98
N CYS A 92 -12.99 3.97 -10.60
CA CYS A 92 -14.09 3.30 -9.92
C CYS A 92 -14.78 2.26 -10.80
N ASP A 93 -15.02 2.58 -12.08
CA ASP A 93 -15.66 1.67 -13.02
C ASP A 93 -14.81 0.41 -13.25
N LEU A 94 -13.49 0.58 -13.40
CA LEU A 94 -12.55 -0.54 -13.55
C LEU A 94 -12.49 -1.42 -12.30
N ALA A 95 -12.42 -0.82 -11.10
CA ALA A 95 -12.42 -1.56 -9.85
C ALA A 95 -13.73 -2.34 -9.66
N ARG A 96 -14.88 -1.74 -10.01
CA ARG A 96 -16.20 -2.39 -9.94
C ARG A 96 -16.35 -3.50 -10.98
N GLU A 97 -15.91 -3.28 -12.22
CA GLU A 97 -15.92 -4.29 -13.28
C GLU A 97 -15.24 -5.56 -12.77
N VAL A 98 -14.01 -5.43 -12.26
CA VAL A 98 -13.23 -6.58 -11.80
C VAL A 98 -13.76 -7.15 -10.49
N ALA A 99 -14.18 -6.33 -9.53
CA ALA A 99 -14.76 -6.84 -8.28
C ALA A 99 -15.97 -7.75 -8.54
N ASN A 100 -16.78 -7.44 -9.55
CA ASN A 100 -17.94 -8.25 -9.95
C ASN A 100 -17.57 -9.58 -10.63
N GLU A 101 -16.30 -9.79 -11.02
CA GLU A 101 -15.81 -11.06 -11.59
C GLU A 101 -15.52 -12.11 -10.52
N GLY A 102 -15.50 -11.73 -9.23
CA GLY A 102 -15.16 -12.64 -8.14
C GLY A 102 -15.72 -12.21 -6.78
N ASP A 103 -15.17 -12.78 -5.71
CA ASP A 103 -15.59 -12.49 -4.33
C ASP A 103 -14.84 -11.28 -3.75
N ALA A 104 -15.10 -10.09 -4.31
CA ALA A 104 -14.44 -8.87 -3.89
C ALA A 104 -15.39 -7.67 -3.73
N LEU A 105 -14.97 -6.70 -2.93
CA LEU A 105 -15.62 -5.43 -2.68
C LEU A 105 -14.78 -4.29 -3.28
N VAL A 106 -15.42 -3.16 -3.61
CA VAL A 106 -14.73 -1.95 -4.06
C VAL A 106 -14.54 -0.99 -2.89
N ALA A 107 -13.31 -0.52 -2.69
CA ALA A 107 -12.98 0.46 -1.66
C ALA A 107 -12.56 1.80 -2.26
N GLY A 108 -13.25 2.89 -1.91
CA GLY A 108 -12.87 4.24 -2.30
C GLY A 108 -11.74 4.76 -1.39
N GLY A 109 -10.53 4.94 -1.96
CA GLY A 109 -9.36 5.41 -1.23
C GLY A 109 -9.21 6.94 -1.27
N VAL A 110 -9.08 7.58 -0.10
CA VAL A 110 -8.65 8.97 0.06
C VAL A 110 -7.35 9.04 0.86
N SER A 111 -6.52 10.06 0.60
CA SER A 111 -5.24 10.20 1.29
C SER A 111 -4.82 11.65 1.50
N GLN A 112 -3.86 11.88 2.40
CA GLN A 112 -3.39 13.23 2.75
C GLN A 112 -3.13 14.11 1.52
N THR A 113 -3.67 15.32 1.56
CA THR A 113 -3.61 16.29 0.46
C THR A 113 -2.42 17.24 0.63
N PRO A 114 -1.69 17.57 -0.45
CA PRO A 114 -0.78 18.71 -0.51
C PRO A 114 -1.31 19.97 0.16
N ALA A 115 -2.61 20.26 -0.04
CA ALA A 115 -3.29 21.40 0.57
C ALA A 115 -3.07 21.54 2.08
N TYR A 116 -3.06 20.42 2.81
CA TYR A 116 -2.81 20.42 4.25
C TYR A 116 -1.38 20.85 4.60
N LEU A 117 -0.39 20.43 3.81
CA LEU A 117 1.01 20.80 4.01
C LEU A 117 1.29 22.27 3.63
N SER A 118 0.54 22.80 2.67
CA SER A 118 0.61 24.21 2.29
C SER A 118 -0.14 25.17 3.23
N GLY A 119 -0.67 24.66 4.35
CA GLY A 119 -1.35 25.48 5.36
C GLY A 119 -2.75 25.96 4.98
N LYS A 120 -3.43 25.28 4.05
CA LYS A 120 -4.84 25.56 3.73
C LYS A 120 -5.76 25.30 4.93
N THR A 121 -6.92 25.95 4.94
CA THR A 121 -7.88 25.77 6.04
C THR A 121 -8.51 24.38 6.04
N GLU A 122 -9.06 23.99 7.17
CA GLU A 122 -9.79 22.72 7.31
C GLU A 122 -10.95 22.61 6.31
N GLU A 123 -11.67 23.71 6.06
CA GLU A 123 -12.78 23.77 5.10
C GLU A 123 -12.29 23.52 3.68
N GLU A 124 -11.16 24.12 3.28
CA GLU A 124 -10.57 23.92 1.95
C GLU A 124 -10.10 22.49 1.75
N VAL A 125 -9.45 21.89 2.76
CA VAL A 125 -9.01 20.49 2.72
C VAL A 125 -10.20 19.54 2.66
N LYS A 126 -11.24 19.78 3.46
CA LYS A 126 -12.49 18.99 3.42
C LYS A 126 -13.18 19.10 2.06
N ALA A 127 -13.20 20.28 1.45
CA ALA A 127 -13.79 20.45 0.12
C ALA A 127 -13.11 19.57 -0.93
N ILE A 128 -11.78 19.37 -0.84
CA ILE A 128 -11.05 18.44 -1.73
C ILE A 128 -11.50 17.00 -1.51
N PHE A 129 -11.60 16.55 -0.25
CA PHE A 129 -12.07 15.20 0.06
C PHE A 129 -13.51 14.97 -0.38
N ILE A 130 -14.39 15.94 -0.16
CA ILE A 130 -15.80 15.86 -0.56
C ILE A 130 -15.93 15.60 -2.07
N LYS A 131 -15.14 16.26 -2.92
CA LYS A 131 -15.17 16.01 -4.37
C LYS A 131 -14.87 14.56 -4.74
N GLN A 132 -13.89 13.92 -4.10
CA GLN A 132 -13.58 12.50 -4.33
C GLN A 132 -14.68 11.60 -3.75
N ILE A 133 -15.15 11.91 -2.55
CA ILE A 133 -16.23 11.15 -1.88
C ILE A 133 -17.51 11.20 -2.70
N ASP A 134 -17.86 12.33 -3.31
CA ASP A 134 -19.04 12.46 -4.18
C ASP A 134 -18.97 11.48 -5.36
N VAL A 135 -17.79 11.29 -5.97
CA VAL A 135 -17.59 10.28 -7.01
C VAL A 135 -17.78 8.88 -6.44
N PHE A 136 -17.19 8.58 -5.28
CA PHE A 136 -17.32 7.27 -4.64
C PHE A 136 -18.77 6.91 -4.28
N VAL A 137 -19.55 7.88 -3.80
CA VAL A 137 -20.98 7.73 -3.51
C VAL A 137 -21.75 7.50 -4.80
N GLN A 138 -21.51 8.29 -5.85
CA GLN A 138 -22.17 8.13 -7.15
C GLN A 138 -21.86 6.80 -7.82
N LYS A 139 -20.62 6.31 -7.68
CA LYS A 139 -20.16 5.01 -8.19
C LYS A 139 -20.50 3.84 -7.25
N ASN A 140 -21.16 4.12 -6.13
CA ASN A 140 -21.61 3.13 -5.15
C ASN A 140 -20.47 2.17 -4.73
N VAL A 141 -19.34 2.71 -4.26
CA VAL A 141 -18.28 1.91 -3.64
C VAL A 141 -18.81 1.25 -2.36
N ASP A 142 -18.29 0.07 -2.01
CA ASP A 142 -18.81 -0.71 -0.89
C ASP A 142 -18.40 -0.15 0.48
N PHE A 143 -17.23 0.51 0.55
CA PHE A 143 -16.72 1.20 1.74
C PHE A 143 -15.61 2.20 1.39
N LEU A 144 -15.18 3.02 2.36
CA LEU A 144 -14.14 4.04 2.17
C LEU A 144 -12.91 3.76 3.04
N ILE A 145 -11.73 3.97 2.48
CA ILE A 145 -10.45 3.89 3.19
C ILE A 145 -9.82 5.28 3.19
N ALA A 146 -9.57 5.83 4.36
CA ALA A 146 -8.64 6.94 4.53
C ALA A 146 -7.26 6.37 4.85
N GLU A 147 -6.32 6.48 3.92
CA GLU A 147 -4.98 5.91 4.02
C GLU A 147 -3.90 6.99 3.88
N LYS A 148 -2.71 6.76 4.44
CA LYS A 148 -1.62 7.76 4.50
C LYS A 148 -2.11 9.10 5.09
N SER A 149 -2.76 9.08 6.27
CA SER A 149 -3.07 10.31 7.02
C SER A 149 -1.93 10.65 8.00
N GLY A 150 -1.00 11.51 7.58
CA GLY A 150 0.15 11.95 8.39
C GLY A 150 -0.09 13.27 9.12
N GLY A 151 -0.77 13.22 10.26
CA GLY A 151 -0.91 14.35 11.20
C GLY A 151 0.02 14.21 12.41
N GLY A 152 1.33 14.47 12.25
CA GLY A 152 2.28 14.46 13.37
C GLY A 152 3.19 13.23 13.42
N VAL A 153 4.07 13.15 14.43
CA VAL A 153 5.15 12.17 14.66
C VAL A 153 4.62 10.76 14.96
N THR A 154 3.52 10.36 14.33
CA THR A 154 2.77 9.13 14.60
C THR A 154 2.71 8.31 13.30
N PRO A 155 2.87 6.97 13.36
CA PRO A 155 2.83 6.13 12.17
C PRO A 155 1.59 6.40 11.32
N CYS A 156 1.72 6.29 9.99
CA CYS A 156 0.64 6.52 9.04
C CYS A 156 -0.60 5.69 9.41
N HIS A 157 -1.63 6.33 9.93
CA HIS A 157 -2.87 5.64 10.27
C HIS A 157 -3.71 5.40 9.01
N CYS A 158 -4.27 4.21 8.90
CA CYS A 158 -5.42 3.92 8.04
C CYS A 158 -6.67 3.93 8.88
N ILE A 159 -7.67 4.69 8.45
CA ILE A 159 -8.99 4.76 9.05
C ILE A 159 -10.00 4.37 7.97
N THR A 160 -10.65 3.23 8.13
CA THR A 160 -11.79 2.86 7.28
C THR A 160 -13.06 3.35 7.94
N ALA A 161 -13.87 4.13 7.21
CA ALA A 161 -15.16 4.62 7.68
C ALA A 161 -16.27 4.05 6.79
N HIS A 162 -17.34 3.56 7.40
CA HIS A 162 -18.58 3.25 6.68
C HIS A 162 -19.25 4.53 6.21
N ILE A 163 -19.91 4.47 5.05
CA ILE A 163 -20.63 5.62 4.48
C ILE A 163 -21.79 6.00 5.40
N SER A 164 -21.53 6.96 6.28
CA SER A 164 -22.50 7.87 6.89
C SER A 164 -21.87 9.26 6.77
N VAL A 165 -22.35 10.06 5.82
CA VAL A 165 -21.84 11.40 5.51
C VAL A 165 -22.18 12.35 6.66
N SER A 166 -21.38 12.33 7.72
CA SER A 166 -21.34 13.39 8.73
C SER A 166 -20.05 13.32 9.55
N LYS A 167 -19.16 14.30 9.32
CA LYS A 167 -17.90 14.62 10.05
C LYS A 167 -16.63 13.86 9.60
N CYS A 168 -15.87 14.53 8.72
CA CYS A 168 -14.44 14.27 8.53
C CYS A 168 -13.71 14.51 9.87
N TRP A 169 -13.04 13.46 10.36
CA TRP A 169 -12.46 13.24 11.70
C TRP A 169 -13.48 13.21 12.86
N SER A 170 -13.77 12.02 13.37
CA SER A 170 -14.46 11.81 14.64
C SER A 170 -14.31 10.37 15.13
N PRO A 171 -14.40 10.08 16.44
CA PRO A 171 -14.68 8.72 16.95
C PRO A 171 -15.73 8.02 16.06
N GLY A 172 -15.36 6.89 15.42
CA GLY A 172 -16.26 6.18 14.49
C GLY A 172 -15.61 5.34 13.38
N ALA A 173 -14.30 5.08 13.41
CA ALA A 173 -13.68 4.14 12.47
C ALA A 173 -13.98 2.69 12.87
N ASP A 174 -14.59 1.91 11.99
CA ASP A 174 -14.90 0.51 12.27
C ASP A 174 -13.66 -0.40 12.09
N ILE A 175 -12.74 -0.01 11.22
CA ILE A 175 -11.46 -0.71 10.97
C ILE A 175 -10.32 0.31 11.09
N VAL A 176 -9.31 -0.03 11.89
CA VAL A 176 -8.12 0.80 12.14
C VAL A 176 -6.84 0.02 11.88
N GLY A 177 -5.82 0.69 11.38
CA GLY A 177 -4.57 0.02 11.07
C GLY A 177 -3.46 0.94 10.58
N ILE A 178 -2.47 0.32 9.96
CA ILE A 178 -1.31 0.99 9.36
C ILE A 178 -1.13 0.53 7.91
N ASN A 179 -0.74 1.46 7.05
CA ASN A 179 -0.25 1.15 5.72
C ASN A 179 1.04 1.90 5.37
N CYS A 180 1.74 1.36 4.36
CA CYS A 180 2.89 1.98 3.70
C CYS A 180 4.07 2.26 4.67
N HIS A 181 5.10 2.92 4.14
CA HIS A 181 6.32 3.44 4.79
C HIS A 181 7.22 2.47 5.56
N PHE A 182 6.68 1.39 6.11
CA PHE A 182 7.37 0.44 6.95
C PHE A 182 7.13 -0.99 6.47
N ASP A 183 8.11 -1.85 6.76
CA ASP A 183 8.05 -3.28 6.51
C ASP A 183 6.98 -4.01 7.35
N PRO A 184 6.68 -5.28 7.03
CA PRO A 184 5.64 -6.04 7.73
C PRO A 184 5.87 -6.21 9.22
N GLU A 185 7.11 -6.42 9.66
CA GLU A 185 7.43 -6.62 11.07
C GLU A 185 7.08 -5.37 11.89
N THR A 186 7.52 -4.21 11.39
CA THR A 186 7.24 -2.91 12.01
C THR A 186 5.74 -2.65 12.03
N CYS A 187 5.04 -2.84 10.91
CA CYS A 187 3.60 -2.64 10.84
C CYS A 187 2.81 -3.54 11.80
N VAL A 188 3.12 -4.84 11.90
CA VAL A 188 2.42 -5.76 12.82
C VAL A 188 2.67 -5.35 14.27
N LYS A 189 3.89 -4.94 14.64
CA LYS A 189 4.19 -4.39 15.97
C LYS A 189 3.37 -3.14 16.25
N THR A 190 3.27 -2.21 15.31
CA THR A 190 2.48 -0.99 15.47
C THR A 190 0.99 -1.30 15.65
N VAL A 191 0.42 -2.23 14.89
CA VAL A 191 -0.99 -2.60 15.05
C VAL A 191 -1.26 -3.25 16.41
N LYS A 192 -0.31 -4.03 16.96
CA LYS A 192 -0.43 -4.53 18.34
C LYS A 192 -0.50 -3.39 19.36
N LEU A 193 0.34 -2.36 19.21
CA LEU A 193 0.28 -1.17 20.07
C LEU A 193 -1.05 -0.40 19.91
N MET A 194 -1.54 -0.25 18.67
CA MET A 194 -2.84 0.35 18.40
C MET A 194 -3.97 -0.44 19.07
N LYS A 195 -3.93 -1.77 18.96
CA LYS A 195 -4.89 -2.68 19.60
C LYS A 195 -4.90 -2.51 21.10
N GLU A 196 -3.74 -2.54 21.76
CA GLU A 196 -3.63 -2.28 23.19
C GLU A 196 -4.21 -0.92 23.59
N GLY A 197 -3.99 0.12 22.78
CA GLY A 197 -4.54 1.46 23.02
C GLY A 197 -6.07 1.49 22.92
N VAL A 198 -6.64 0.87 21.88
CA VAL A 198 -8.09 0.75 21.66
C VAL A 198 -8.74 -0.03 22.80
N GLU A 199 -8.16 -1.16 23.20
CA GLU A 199 -8.66 -2.00 24.30
C GLU A 199 -8.59 -1.29 25.65
N LYS A 200 -7.49 -0.58 25.96
CA LYS A 200 -7.35 0.24 27.17
C LYS A 200 -8.38 1.38 27.23
N ALA A 201 -8.79 1.89 26.08
CA ALA A 201 -9.84 2.91 25.98
C ALA A 201 -11.27 2.33 26.07
N GLY A 202 -11.42 1.00 26.20
CA GLY A 202 -12.73 0.33 26.22
C GLY A 202 -13.47 0.40 24.87
N LEU A 203 -12.74 0.63 23.77
CA LEU A 203 -13.28 0.73 22.42
C LEU A 203 -13.14 -0.63 21.71
N LYS A 204 -13.95 -0.85 20.67
CA LYS A 204 -13.86 -2.00 19.79
C LYS A 204 -13.61 -1.53 18.36
N ALA A 205 -12.69 -2.18 17.66
CA ALA A 205 -12.44 -1.96 16.25
C ALA A 205 -11.94 -3.28 15.62
N HIS A 206 -12.08 -3.37 14.30
CA HIS A 206 -11.36 -4.36 13.50
C HIS A 206 -9.95 -3.83 13.16
N TYR A 207 -9.01 -4.73 12.93
CA TYR A 207 -7.61 -4.36 12.69
C TYR A 207 -7.14 -4.68 11.28
N MET A 208 -6.37 -3.75 10.72
CA MET A 208 -5.86 -3.77 9.35
C MET A 208 -4.34 -3.58 9.29
N SER A 209 -3.70 -4.23 8.32
CA SER A 209 -2.28 -4.01 7.99
C SER A 209 -2.05 -4.13 6.49
N GLN A 210 -1.40 -3.12 5.91
CA GLN A 210 -0.94 -3.10 4.51
C GLN A 210 0.49 -2.53 4.42
N PRO A 211 1.53 -3.30 4.82
CA PRO A 211 2.91 -2.84 4.88
C PRO A 211 3.53 -2.67 3.49
N LEU A 212 4.79 -2.24 3.45
CA LEU A 212 5.64 -2.34 2.27
C LEU A 212 6.01 -3.80 1.96
N ALA A 213 6.22 -4.12 0.68
CA ALA A 213 6.90 -5.36 0.28
C ALA A 213 8.42 -5.15 0.17
N PHE A 214 8.99 -4.33 1.05
CA PHE A 214 10.42 -4.07 1.11
C PHE A 214 10.91 -4.30 2.55
N HIS A 215 12.07 -4.94 2.73
CA HIS A 215 12.80 -4.94 3.99
C HIS A 215 13.33 -3.54 4.28
N THR A 216 12.95 -2.97 5.42
CA THR A 216 13.31 -1.60 5.80
C THR A 216 13.79 -1.51 7.26
N PRO A 217 14.73 -2.37 7.70
CA PRO A 217 15.19 -2.38 9.10
C PRO A 217 15.96 -1.11 9.50
N ASP A 218 16.37 -0.33 8.51
CA ASP A 218 17.18 0.88 8.59
C ASP A 218 16.36 2.17 8.42
N CYS A 219 15.04 2.07 8.32
CA CYS A 219 14.17 3.25 8.29
C CYS A 219 14.12 3.98 9.64
N GLY A 220 14.21 5.31 9.58
CA GLY A 220 13.83 6.19 10.67
C GLY A 220 12.30 6.35 10.79
N CYS A 221 11.86 7.31 11.59
CA CYS A 221 10.43 7.56 11.83
C CYS A 221 9.64 8.05 10.61
N GLN A 222 10.33 8.52 9.55
CA GLN A 222 9.71 8.93 8.28
C GLN A 222 9.46 7.74 7.33
N GLY A 223 10.01 6.57 7.64
CA GLY A 223 9.91 5.38 6.80
C GLY A 223 10.77 5.44 5.55
N PHE A 224 10.46 4.58 4.58
CA PHE A 224 11.33 4.29 3.44
C PHE A 224 11.55 5.42 2.43
N ILE A 225 10.81 6.53 2.51
CA ILE A 225 10.99 7.66 1.60
C ILE A 225 12.35 8.34 1.83
N ASP A 226 12.84 8.34 3.07
CA ASP A 226 14.14 8.92 3.43
C ASP A 226 15.29 7.93 3.16
N LEU A 227 15.02 6.70 2.72
CA LEU A 227 16.10 5.80 2.34
C LEU A 227 16.75 6.29 1.03
N PRO A 228 18.09 6.28 0.92
CA PRO A 228 18.79 6.72 -0.30
C PRO A 228 18.38 5.95 -1.56
N GLU A 229 17.87 4.73 -1.39
CA GLU A 229 17.41 3.88 -2.48
C GLU A 229 16.02 4.25 -3.01
N PHE A 230 15.24 5.09 -2.31
CA PHE A 230 13.89 5.43 -2.76
C PHE A 230 13.91 6.35 -4.00
N PRO A 231 13.08 6.09 -5.04
CA PRO A 231 12.28 4.89 -5.27
C PRO A 231 12.98 3.82 -6.16
N PHE A 232 14.12 4.13 -6.77
CA PHE A 232 14.69 3.39 -7.92
C PHE A 232 15.80 2.37 -7.59
N GLY A 233 16.15 2.21 -6.32
CA GLY A 233 17.17 1.27 -5.85
C GLY A 233 16.64 0.24 -4.86
N LEU A 234 15.32 0.09 -4.74
CA LEU A 234 14.66 -0.73 -3.71
C LEU A 234 14.62 -2.22 -4.06
N GLU A 235 15.07 -2.64 -5.24
CA GLU A 235 15.05 -4.03 -5.71
C GLU A 235 15.73 -5.05 -4.76
N PRO A 236 16.89 -4.77 -4.13
CA PRO A 236 17.49 -5.69 -3.15
C PRO A 236 16.58 -5.97 -1.94
N ARG A 237 15.64 -5.06 -1.66
CA ARG A 237 14.80 -5.08 -0.45
C ARG A 237 13.49 -5.84 -0.67
N ILE A 238 13.13 -6.17 -1.92
CA ILE A 238 11.86 -6.82 -2.24
C ILE A 238 11.70 -8.11 -1.43
N LEU A 239 10.58 -8.21 -0.71
CA LEU A 239 10.22 -9.37 0.07
C LEU A 239 9.93 -10.58 -0.83
N THR A 240 10.21 -11.77 -0.34
CA THR A 240 9.87 -13.01 -1.02
C THR A 240 8.46 -13.47 -0.64
N ARG A 241 7.91 -14.46 -1.37
CA ARG A 241 6.66 -15.13 -0.95
C ARG A 241 6.77 -15.80 0.42
N MET A 242 7.98 -16.19 0.85
CA MET A 242 8.19 -16.81 2.15
C MET A 242 8.10 -15.78 3.27
N ASP A 243 8.63 -14.58 3.04
CA ASP A 243 8.45 -13.44 3.93
C ASP A 243 6.95 -13.09 4.07
N MET A 244 6.20 -13.18 2.97
CA MET A 244 4.74 -12.95 2.97
C MET A 244 3.96 -14.02 3.73
N HIS A 245 4.32 -15.30 3.62
CA HIS A 245 3.72 -16.35 4.46
C HIS A 245 3.98 -16.05 5.94
N LYS A 246 5.21 -15.71 6.32
CA LYS A 246 5.54 -15.32 7.70
C LYS A 246 4.71 -14.12 8.16
N TYR A 247 4.65 -13.05 7.37
CA TYR A 247 3.85 -11.87 7.67
C TYR A 247 2.36 -12.19 7.87
N ALA A 248 1.75 -12.93 6.94
CA ALA A 248 0.33 -13.28 7.02
C ALA A 248 0.00 -14.03 8.31
N ARG A 249 0.83 -15.00 8.67
CA ARG A 249 0.69 -15.77 9.92
C ARG A 249 0.85 -14.90 11.15
N GLU A 250 1.86 -14.04 11.19
CA GLU A 250 2.11 -13.12 12.31
C GLU A 250 0.99 -12.09 12.49
N ALA A 251 0.49 -11.52 11.39
CA ALA A 251 -0.63 -10.59 11.38
C ALA A 251 -1.92 -11.27 11.88
N TYR A 252 -2.25 -12.46 11.35
CA TYR A 252 -3.42 -13.22 11.79
C TYR A 252 -3.36 -13.55 13.28
N ASN A 253 -2.21 -14.01 13.78
CA ASN A 253 -1.98 -14.33 15.18
C ASN A 253 -2.05 -13.08 16.08
N ALA A 254 -1.75 -11.89 15.55
CA ALA A 254 -1.93 -10.62 16.27
C ALA A 254 -3.41 -10.18 16.37
N GLY A 255 -4.34 -10.88 15.71
CA GLY A 255 -5.76 -10.55 15.65
C GLY A 255 -6.12 -9.60 14.50
N ILE A 256 -5.21 -9.39 13.55
CA ILE A 256 -5.48 -8.62 12.33
C ILE A 256 -6.33 -9.49 11.40
N ARG A 257 -7.38 -8.91 10.82
CA ARG A 257 -8.32 -9.63 9.95
C ARG A 257 -8.48 -9.01 8.57
N TYR A 258 -8.06 -7.75 8.39
CA TYR A 258 -7.79 -7.19 7.07
C TYR A 258 -6.26 -7.21 6.85
N ILE A 259 -5.79 -8.14 6.01
CA ILE A 259 -4.36 -8.34 5.74
C ILE A 259 -4.12 -8.13 4.24
N GLY A 260 -3.36 -7.10 3.87
CA GLY A 260 -3.04 -6.79 2.48
C GLY A 260 -1.63 -6.23 2.35
N GLY A 261 -1.39 -5.41 1.34
CA GLY A 261 -0.10 -4.76 1.17
C GLY A 261 -0.16 -3.43 0.43
N CYS A 262 0.92 -2.67 0.51
CA CYS A 262 1.08 -1.37 -0.14
C CYS A 262 2.23 -1.42 -1.16
N CYS A 263 3.10 -0.39 -1.21
CA CYS A 263 4.16 -0.30 -2.24
C CYS A 263 5.06 -1.55 -2.26
N GLY A 264 5.31 -2.04 -3.48
CA GLY A 264 6.09 -3.27 -3.74
C GLY A 264 5.28 -4.57 -3.73
N PHE A 265 4.04 -4.58 -3.22
CA PHE A 265 3.20 -5.77 -3.31
C PHE A 265 2.79 -6.04 -4.76
N GLU A 266 3.11 -7.23 -5.22
CA GLU A 266 2.78 -7.77 -6.55
C GLU A 266 1.76 -8.89 -6.37
N PRO A 267 1.10 -9.37 -7.43
CA PRO A 267 0.08 -10.42 -7.31
C PRO A 267 0.54 -11.67 -6.58
N TYR A 268 1.81 -12.08 -6.74
CA TYR A 268 2.33 -13.26 -6.03
C TYR A 268 2.52 -13.05 -4.52
N HIS A 269 2.67 -11.80 -4.05
CA HIS A 269 2.70 -11.47 -2.64
C HIS A 269 1.32 -11.66 -2.02
N ILE A 270 0.27 -11.14 -2.68
CA ILE A 270 -1.12 -11.33 -2.24
C ILE A 270 -1.51 -12.80 -2.23
N ARG A 271 -1.10 -13.57 -3.26
CA ARG A 271 -1.30 -15.02 -3.29
C ARG A 271 -0.65 -15.70 -2.09
N ALA A 272 0.55 -15.30 -1.69
CA ALA A 272 1.23 -15.88 -0.54
C ALA A 272 0.47 -15.62 0.78
N LEU A 273 -0.16 -14.45 0.93
CA LEU A 273 -1.04 -14.17 2.09
C LEU A 273 -2.23 -15.12 2.10
N ALA A 274 -2.91 -15.24 0.95
CA ALA A 274 -4.07 -16.10 0.77
C ALA A 274 -3.76 -17.59 0.97
N GLU A 275 -2.60 -18.05 0.50
CA GLU A 275 -2.12 -19.44 0.64
C GLU A 275 -1.72 -19.78 2.09
N GLU A 276 -1.08 -18.86 2.82
CA GLU A 276 -0.75 -19.11 4.24
C GLU A 276 -2.00 -19.26 5.10
N LEU A 277 -3.06 -18.53 4.75
CA LEU A 277 -4.32 -18.47 5.49
C LEU A 277 -5.41 -19.34 4.86
N GLU A 278 -5.04 -20.32 4.04
CA GLU A 278 -5.96 -21.28 3.41
C GLU A 278 -6.82 -21.99 4.46
N ALA A 279 -6.20 -22.47 5.55
CA ALA A 279 -6.90 -23.21 6.60
C ALA A 279 -7.96 -22.35 7.31
N GLU A 280 -7.65 -21.07 7.54
CA GLU A 280 -8.55 -20.10 8.15
C GLU A 280 -9.67 -19.65 7.20
N ARG A 281 -9.40 -19.58 5.89
CA ARG A 281 -10.35 -19.12 4.87
C ARG A 281 -11.18 -20.24 4.26
N GLY A 282 -10.72 -21.49 4.37
CA GLY A 282 -11.35 -22.66 3.78
C GLY A 282 -11.18 -22.78 2.25
N CYS A 283 -10.33 -21.96 1.63
CA CYS A 283 -10.11 -21.99 0.18
C CYS A 283 -8.72 -21.48 -0.23
N LEU A 284 -8.24 -21.99 -1.37
CA LEU A 284 -7.11 -21.43 -2.10
C LEU A 284 -7.59 -20.41 -3.15
N PRO A 285 -6.80 -19.37 -3.43
CA PRO A 285 -7.12 -18.45 -4.51
C PRO A 285 -6.92 -19.10 -5.89
N ALA A 286 -7.62 -18.61 -6.91
CA ALA A 286 -7.52 -19.11 -8.28
C ALA A 286 -6.07 -19.08 -8.82
N GLY A 287 -5.26 -18.12 -8.39
CA GLY A 287 -3.84 -17.99 -8.73
C GLY A 287 -2.97 -19.15 -8.24
N SER A 288 -3.44 -19.95 -7.28
CA SER A 288 -2.74 -21.14 -6.80
C SER A 288 -2.82 -22.32 -7.76
N GLU A 289 -3.72 -22.31 -8.76
CA GLU A 289 -3.75 -23.31 -9.83
C GLU A 289 -2.42 -23.42 -10.60
N LYS A 290 -1.67 -22.30 -10.68
CA LYS A 290 -0.34 -22.23 -11.31
C LYS A 290 0.79 -22.18 -10.29
N HIS A 291 0.54 -22.66 -9.07
CA HIS A 291 1.52 -22.68 -7.99
C HIS A 291 1.48 -24.03 -7.26
N GLY A 292 2.59 -24.36 -6.60
CA GLY A 292 2.68 -25.51 -5.73
C GLY A 292 3.18 -25.07 -4.37
N SER A 293 2.46 -25.44 -3.31
CA SER A 293 2.79 -25.12 -1.92
C SER A 293 4.26 -25.42 -1.62
N TRP A 294 4.96 -24.44 -1.03
CA TRP A 294 6.36 -24.52 -0.61
C TRP A 294 7.33 -25.10 -1.66
N GLY A 295 7.10 -24.77 -2.94
CA GLY A 295 7.95 -25.19 -4.04
C GLY A 295 7.70 -26.63 -4.53
N SER A 296 6.59 -27.25 -4.17
CA SER A 296 6.22 -28.61 -4.59
C SER A 296 6.23 -28.81 -6.12
N GLY A 297 6.01 -27.76 -6.91
CA GLY A 297 6.18 -27.78 -8.37
C GLY A 297 7.61 -28.14 -8.85
N LEU A 298 8.60 -28.06 -7.97
CA LEU A 298 10.00 -28.44 -8.25
C LEU A 298 10.26 -29.94 -8.11
N SER A 299 9.30 -30.71 -7.58
CA SER A 299 9.46 -32.14 -7.26
C SER A 299 9.81 -33.03 -8.46
N LEU A 300 9.47 -32.61 -9.68
CA LEU A 300 9.75 -33.36 -10.92
C LEU A 300 10.95 -32.82 -11.71
N HIS A 301 11.69 -31.85 -11.16
CA HIS A 301 12.85 -31.29 -11.84
C HIS A 301 13.95 -32.34 -12.06
N THR A 302 14.70 -32.32 -13.17
CA THR A 302 15.74 -33.33 -13.49
C THR A 302 16.90 -33.39 -12.49
N LYS A 303 17.33 -32.23 -11.98
CA LYS A 303 18.43 -32.08 -11.00
C LYS A 303 18.01 -32.45 -9.57
N PRO A 304 18.69 -33.40 -8.89
CA PRO A 304 18.33 -33.83 -7.53
C PRO A 304 18.33 -32.70 -6.48
N TRP A 305 19.33 -31.81 -6.51
CA TRP A 305 19.42 -30.68 -5.58
C TRP A 305 18.36 -29.59 -5.80
N VAL A 306 17.66 -29.59 -6.94
CA VAL A 306 16.51 -28.71 -7.18
C VAL A 306 15.25 -29.33 -6.59
N ARG A 307 15.03 -30.64 -6.79
CA ARG A 307 13.93 -31.37 -6.14
C ARG A 307 14.01 -31.32 -4.62
N ALA A 308 15.22 -31.39 -4.06
CA ALA A 308 15.46 -31.30 -2.62
C ALA A 308 14.98 -29.97 -1.99
N ARG A 309 14.65 -28.95 -2.81
CA ARG A 309 14.10 -27.66 -2.37
C ARG A 309 12.57 -27.67 -2.28
N ALA A 310 11.89 -28.70 -2.78
CA ALA A 310 10.43 -28.79 -2.83
C ALA A 310 9.81 -29.11 -1.46
N ARG A 311 10.17 -28.33 -0.44
CA ARG A 311 9.80 -28.54 0.96
C ARG A 311 9.85 -27.22 1.73
N ARG A 312 8.91 -27.06 2.66
CA ARG A 312 8.76 -25.86 3.51
C ARG A 312 10.03 -25.50 4.25
N ASP A 313 10.62 -26.49 4.92
CA ASP A 313 11.76 -26.26 5.80
C ASP A 313 13.04 -25.82 5.06
N TYR A 314 13.17 -26.09 3.76
CA TYR A 314 14.25 -25.52 2.95
C TYR A 314 14.07 -24.01 2.78
N TRP A 315 12.88 -23.58 2.34
CA TRP A 315 12.61 -22.19 2.00
C TRP A 315 12.47 -21.29 3.23
N GLU A 316 11.93 -21.79 4.35
CA GLU A 316 11.87 -21.02 5.61
C GLU A 316 13.26 -20.76 6.22
N LYS A 317 14.22 -21.67 6.00
CA LYS A 317 15.56 -21.58 6.60
C LYS A 317 16.59 -20.97 5.66
N LEU A 318 16.33 -20.97 4.35
CA LEU A 318 17.22 -20.35 3.39
C LEU A 318 17.28 -18.85 3.67
N LYS A 319 18.49 -18.33 3.84
CA LYS A 319 18.77 -16.89 3.85
C LYS A 319 19.24 -16.52 2.45
N PRO A 320 18.39 -15.93 1.59
CA PRO A 320 18.78 -15.61 0.22
C PRO A 320 19.93 -14.60 0.23
N ALA A 321 20.95 -14.83 -0.61
CA ALA A 321 22.04 -13.88 -0.76
C ALA A 321 21.58 -12.65 -1.55
N SER A 322 22.13 -11.47 -1.24
CA SER A 322 21.82 -10.23 -1.97
C SER A 322 22.33 -10.22 -3.42
N GLY A 323 23.35 -11.05 -3.71
CA GLY A 323 24.06 -11.05 -4.99
C GLY A 323 24.89 -9.78 -5.25
N ARG A 324 25.06 -8.90 -4.25
CA ARG A 324 25.76 -7.62 -4.36
C ARG A 324 26.90 -7.54 -3.34
N PRO A 325 28.08 -8.12 -3.63
CA PRO A 325 29.16 -8.29 -2.66
C PRO A 325 29.84 -6.99 -2.23
N PHE A 326 29.68 -5.91 -3.01
CA PHE A 326 30.25 -4.60 -2.72
C PHE A 326 29.23 -3.59 -2.17
N CYS A 327 27.99 -4.02 -1.94
CA CYS A 327 26.94 -3.16 -1.37
C CYS A 327 26.75 -3.49 0.12
N PRO A 328 26.46 -2.50 0.97
CA PRO A 328 26.09 -2.74 2.35
C PRO A 328 24.71 -3.42 2.44
N SER A 329 24.39 -4.00 3.61
CA SER A 329 23.07 -4.57 3.87
C SER A 329 22.03 -3.54 4.34
N MET A 330 22.48 -2.35 4.73
CA MET A 330 21.66 -1.24 5.24
C MET A 330 22.25 0.10 4.79
N SER A 331 21.42 1.13 4.79
CA SER A 331 21.75 2.51 4.44
C SER A 331 21.31 3.47 5.54
N THR A 332 21.96 4.63 5.65
CA THR A 332 21.53 5.69 6.59
C THR A 332 20.46 6.55 5.92
N PRO A 333 19.30 6.81 6.58
CA PRO A 333 18.29 7.70 6.03
C PRO A 333 18.77 9.15 5.87
N ASP A 334 18.38 9.75 4.75
CA ASP A 334 18.60 11.15 4.38
C ASP A 334 17.65 12.06 5.18
N SER A 335 17.98 12.31 6.46
CA SER A 335 17.11 13.05 7.39
C SER A 335 17.53 14.50 7.67
N TRP A 336 18.73 14.91 7.24
CA TRP A 336 19.20 16.31 7.08
C TRP A 336 18.98 17.30 8.24
N GLY A 337 18.56 16.85 9.42
CA GLY A 337 18.03 17.73 10.48
C GLY A 337 16.73 18.47 10.10
N VAL A 338 16.09 18.12 8.98
CA VAL A 338 14.93 18.83 8.45
C VAL A 338 13.65 18.26 9.07
N THR A 339 12.91 19.09 9.80
CA THR A 339 11.68 18.68 10.50
C THR A 339 10.43 19.28 9.86
N LYS A 340 9.25 18.74 10.19
CA LYS A 340 7.95 19.18 9.67
C LYS A 340 7.82 20.72 9.77
N GLY A 341 7.55 21.38 8.63
CA GLY A 341 7.39 22.83 8.53
C GLY A 341 8.62 23.59 8.03
N HIS A 342 9.74 22.90 7.80
CA HIS A 342 10.90 23.48 7.14
C HIS A 342 10.60 23.81 5.67
N ALA A 343 11.11 24.94 5.18
CA ALA A 343 10.88 25.42 3.81
C ALA A 343 11.26 24.36 2.75
N ASP A 344 12.34 23.62 2.99
CA ASP A 344 12.84 22.56 2.10
C ASP A 344 11.88 21.35 1.96
N LEU A 345 10.90 21.17 2.87
CA LEU A 345 9.87 20.12 2.77
C LEU A 345 8.57 20.61 2.11
N MET A 346 8.48 21.91 1.79
CA MET A 346 7.30 22.44 1.09
C MET A 346 7.29 21.94 -0.35
N GLN A 347 6.14 21.41 -0.79
CA GLN A 347 5.98 20.95 -2.15
C GLN A 347 6.14 22.12 -3.13
N GLN A 348 7.00 21.94 -4.13
CA GLN A 348 7.25 22.93 -5.17
C GLN A 348 6.40 22.62 -6.41
N LYS A 349 5.88 23.67 -7.05
CA LYS A 349 5.06 23.58 -8.27
C LYS A 349 5.91 23.32 -9.53
N GLU A 350 7.16 23.77 -9.50
CA GLU A 350 8.14 23.60 -10.58
C GLU A 350 9.17 22.54 -10.16
N ALA A 351 9.86 21.97 -11.15
CA ALA A 351 10.97 21.06 -10.87
C ALA A 351 12.07 21.81 -10.09
N THR A 352 12.63 21.16 -9.07
CA THR A 352 13.75 21.71 -8.30
C THR A 352 14.88 22.11 -9.24
N SER A 353 15.29 23.38 -9.20
CA SER A 353 16.28 23.92 -10.12
C SER A 353 17.66 23.28 -9.88
N LYS A 354 18.58 23.41 -10.86
CA LYS A 354 19.94 22.91 -10.68
C LYS A 354 20.62 23.53 -9.47
N GLU A 355 20.42 24.82 -9.24
CA GLU A 355 20.99 25.57 -8.12
C GLU A 355 20.43 25.08 -6.78
N GLN A 356 19.14 24.78 -6.73
CA GLN A 356 18.52 24.19 -5.53
C GLN A 356 19.02 22.76 -5.27
N LEU A 357 19.21 21.96 -6.32
CA LEU A 357 19.78 20.62 -6.21
C LEU A 357 21.24 20.68 -5.75
N GLU A 358 22.04 21.59 -6.29
CA GLU A 358 23.44 21.83 -5.87
C GLU A 358 23.50 22.16 -4.38
N ALA A 359 22.63 23.05 -3.89
CA ALA A 359 22.57 23.37 -2.46
C ALA A 359 22.17 22.16 -1.59
N LEU A 360 21.31 21.26 -2.08
CA LEU A 360 20.97 20.02 -1.39
C LEU A 360 22.15 19.04 -1.40
N PHE A 361 22.86 18.88 -2.52
CA PHE A 361 24.05 18.04 -2.61
C PHE A 361 25.20 18.53 -1.73
N ASP A 362 25.38 19.84 -1.62
CA ASP A 362 26.38 20.46 -0.76
C ASP A 362 26.10 20.17 0.71
N LYS A 363 24.85 20.22 1.14
CA LYS A 363 24.50 19.74 2.47
C LYS A 363 24.95 18.27 2.64
N ALA A 364 24.78 17.41 1.62
CA ALA A 364 24.93 15.93 1.73
C ALA A 364 26.36 15.55 2.05
N SER A 365 27.24 16.23 1.33
CA SER A 365 28.67 16.04 1.45
C SER A 365 29.24 16.56 2.77
N GLN A 366 28.52 17.45 3.48
CA GLN A 366 28.94 18.06 4.74
C GLN A 366 28.60 17.25 6.00
N GLY A 367 28.11 16.01 5.84
CA GLY A 367 27.79 15.02 6.89
C GLY A 367 28.07 15.43 8.34
N HIS A 368 27.01 15.61 9.13
CA HIS A 368 27.12 15.75 10.58
C HIS A 368 27.53 14.45 11.26
#